data_AF-A0AAQ2D8D2-F1
#
_entry.id   AF-A0AAQ2D8D2-F1
#
_cell.length_a   1.000
_cell.length_b   1.000
_cell.length_c   1.000
_cell.angle_alpha   90.00
_cell.angle_beta   90.00
_cell.angle_gamma   90.00
#
_symmetry.space_group_name_H-M   'P 1'
#
loop_
_entity.id
_entity.type
_entity.pdbx_description
1 polymer ?
#
loop_
_entity_poly.entity_id
_entity_poly.type
_entity_poly.pdbx_seq_one_letter_code
_entity_poly.pdbx_strand_id
1 'polypeptide(L)'
;MSQTPSNPPARINATPYSPNTLFMVNPQSDTESLLVNACESLASATVMLGDFAGMLEGSRRNTLLGIAQVVMLGELAVNKALDNVVPTE
;
A
#
# COMPACT_ATOMS: atom_id res chain seq x y z
N MET A 1 0.61 -34.19 -27.11
CA MET A 1 0.84 -32.89 -26.46
C MET A 1 -0.51 -32.17 -26.38
N SER A 2 -1.20 -32.31 -25.24
CA SER A 2 -2.53 -31.74 -25.05
C SER A 2 -2.40 -30.33 -24.50
N GLN A 3 -2.77 -29.33 -25.28
CA GLN A 3 -2.83 -27.94 -24.82
C GLN A 3 -4.14 -27.72 -24.06
N THR A 4 -4.04 -27.36 -22.79
CA THR A 4 -5.12 -26.79 -21.99
C THR A 4 -5.31 -25.32 -22.41
N PRO A 5 -6.52 -24.86 -22.76
CA PRO A 5 -6.74 -23.44 -22.99
C PRO A 5 -6.69 -22.69 -21.65
N SER A 6 -5.87 -21.65 -21.66
CA SER A 6 -5.62 -20.69 -20.60
C SER A 6 -6.91 -20.00 -20.15
N ASN A 7 -7.22 -20.14 -18.86
CA ASN A 7 -8.22 -19.32 -18.20
C ASN A 7 -7.75 -17.84 -18.23
N PRO A 8 -8.52 -16.88 -18.75
CA PRO A 8 -8.14 -15.47 -18.65
C PRO A 8 -8.18 -15.04 -17.18
N PRO A 9 -7.28 -14.14 -16.72
CA PRO A 9 -7.35 -13.59 -15.38
C PRO A 9 -8.69 -12.87 -15.23
N ALA A 10 -9.38 -13.12 -14.12
CA ALA A 10 -10.63 -12.49 -13.79
C ALA A 10 -10.49 -10.97 -13.96
N ARG A 11 -11.20 -10.40 -14.94
CA ARG A 11 -11.33 -8.96 -15.09
C ARG A 11 -12.13 -8.49 -13.88
N ILE A 12 -11.43 -8.06 -12.84
CA ILE A 12 -11.99 -7.15 -11.84
C ILE A 12 -12.63 -6.01 -12.64
N ASN A 13 -13.96 -5.90 -12.54
CA ASN A 13 -14.75 -4.84 -13.17
C ASN A 13 -14.37 -3.49 -12.55
N ALA A 14 -13.17 -3.01 -12.86
CA ALA A 14 -12.71 -1.68 -12.51
C ALA A 14 -13.54 -0.72 -13.35
N THR A 15 -14.53 -0.09 -12.73
CA THR A 15 -15.06 1.18 -13.23
C THR A 15 -13.87 2.09 -13.54
N PRO A 16 -13.84 2.79 -14.69
CA PRO A 16 -12.73 3.68 -15.02
C PRO A 16 -12.47 4.63 -13.86
N TYR A 17 -11.29 4.54 -13.25
CA TYR A 17 -10.89 5.45 -12.19
C TYR A 17 -10.70 6.82 -12.84
N SER A 18 -11.60 7.77 -12.55
CA SER A 18 -11.41 9.17 -12.88
C SER A 18 -10.60 9.80 -11.75
N PRO A 19 -9.35 10.26 -12.01
CA PRO A 19 -8.53 10.86 -10.97
C PRO A 19 -9.22 12.11 -10.41
N ASN A 20 -9.27 12.23 -9.08
CA ASN A 20 -9.77 13.44 -8.44
C ASN A 20 -8.71 14.55 -8.59
N THR A 21 -9.04 15.63 -9.31
CA THR A 21 -8.12 16.74 -9.53
C THR A 21 -7.87 17.59 -8.27
N LEU A 22 -8.70 17.45 -7.22
CA LEU A 22 -8.48 18.11 -5.94
C LEU A 22 -7.31 17.52 -5.14
N PHE A 23 -6.96 16.24 -5.38
CA PHE A 23 -5.92 15.54 -4.64
C PHE A 23 -4.98 14.85 -5.62
N MET A 24 -3.96 15.58 -6.05
CA MET A 24 -2.92 15.07 -6.94
C MET A 24 -1.55 15.29 -6.32
N VAL A 25 -0.67 14.32 -6.52
CA VAL A 25 0.75 14.47 -6.20
C VAL A 25 1.33 15.60 -7.05
N ASN A 26 2.10 16.51 -6.44
CA ASN A 26 2.77 17.58 -7.17
C ASN A 26 3.76 16.97 -8.19
N PRO A 27 3.59 17.19 -9.51
CA PRO A 27 4.45 16.61 -10.54
C PRO A 27 5.93 17.04 -10.48
N GLN A 28 6.23 18.09 -9.71
CA GLN A 28 7.60 18.57 -9.51
C GLN A 28 8.28 17.95 -8.28
N SER A 29 7.60 17.08 -7.53
CA SER A 29 8.20 16.42 -6.37
C SER A 29 9.23 15.39 -6.82
N ASP A 30 10.38 15.37 -6.15
CA ASP A 30 11.39 14.34 -6.37
C ASP A 30 10.95 12.98 -5.78
N THR A 31 11.61 11.90 -6.20
CA THR A 31 11.23 10.54 -5.80
C THR A 31 11.48 10.28 -4.30
N GLU A 32 12.50 10.90 -3.71
CA GLU A 32 12.82 10.75 -2.29
C GLU A 32 11.67 11.32 -1.43
N SER A 33 11.26 12.56 -1.69
CA SER A 33 10.12 13.22 -1.04
C SER A 33 8.84 12.40 -1.15
N LEU A 34 8.58 11.78 -2.31
CA LEU A 34 7.41 10.92 -2.51
C LEU A 34 7.48 9.64 -1.67
N LEU A 35 8.65 9.00 -1.61
CA LEU A 35 8.86 7.78 -0.86
C LEU A 35 8.85 8.02 0.66
N VAL A 36 9.42 9.14 1.14
CA VAL A 36 9.32 9.58 2.53
C VAL A 36 7.85 9.77 2.93
N ASN A 37 7.11 10.59 2.18
CA ASN A 37 5.69 10.81 2.47
C ASN A 37 4.87 9.51 2.41
N ALA A 38 5.17 8.62 1.46
CA ALA A 38 4.51 7.32 1.39
C ALA A 38 4.83 6.44 2.60
N CYS A 39 6.09 6.40 3.04
CA CYS A 39 6.50 5.67 4.24
C CYS A 39 5.77 6.20 5.48
N GLU A 40 5.79 7.52 5.70
CA GLU A 40 5.09 8.16 6.83
C GLU A 40 3.59 7.88 6.82
N SER A 41 2.97 7.93 5.63
CA SER A 41 1.55 7.62 5.47
C SER A 41 1.23 6.16 5.81
N LEU A 42 2.08 5.21 5.39
CA LEU A 42 1.91 3.79 5.67
C LEU A 42 2.14 3.49 7.16
N ALA A 43 3.16 4.09 7.78
CA ALA A 43 3.41 3.98 9.22
C ALA A 43 2.20 4.48 10.03
N SER A 44 1.68 5.65 9.65
CA SER A 44 0.48 6.24 10.25
C SER A 44 -0.74 5.32 10.09
N ALA A 45 -0.95 4.75 8.91
CA ALA A 45 -2.03 3.80 8.66
C ALA A 45 -1.89 2.52 9.51
N THR A 46 -0.68 1.99 9.67
CA THR A 46 -0.40 0.83 10.54
C THR A 46 -0.82 1.12 11.99
N VAL A 47 -0.50 2.31 12.51
CA VAL A 47 -0.92 2.74 13.87
C VAL A 47 -2.45 2.81 13.97
N MET A 48 -3.12 3.50 13.04
CA MET A 48 -4.58 3.63 13.05
C MET A 48 -5.28 2.26 12.97
N LEU A 49 -4.76 1.33 12.17
CA LEU A 49 -5.28 -0.03 12.08
C LEU A 49 -5.08 -0.81 13.37
N GLY A 50 -3.93 -0.65 14.02
CA GLY A 50 -3.63 -1.25 15.32
C GLY A 50 -4.58 -0.75 16.41
N ASP A 51 -4.76 0.58 16.50
CA ASP A 51 -5.69 1.21 17.44
C ASP A 51 -7.12 0.72 17.20
N PHE A 52 -7.55 0.64 15.94
CA PHE A 52 -8.89 0.17 15.62
C PHE A 52 -9.08 -1.31 15.90
N ALA A 53 -8.07 -2.14 15.62
CA ALA A 53 -8.08 -3.56 16.00
C ALA A 53 -8.20 -3.73 17.53
N GLY A 54 -7.60 -2.82 18.30
CA GLY A 54 -7.71 -2.77 19.76
C GLY A 54 -9.15 -2.60 20.26
N MET A 55 -10.04 -1.97 19.47
CA MET A 55 -11.46 -1.77 19.79
C MET A 55 -12.36 -2.95 19.39
N LEU A 56 -11.82 -3.97 18.70
CA LEU A 56 -12.58 -5.12 18.20
C LEU A 56 -12.19 -6.42 18.91
N GLU A 57 -13.05 -7.43 18.76
CA GLU A 57 -12.86 -8.77 19.26
C GLU A 57 -13.04 -9.83 18.16
N GLY A 58 -12.55 -11.05 18.45
CA GLY A 58 -12.74 -12.22 17.60
C GLY A 58 -12.15 -12.06 16.19
N SER A 59 -12.87 -12.60 15.20
CA SER A 59 -12.39 -12.64 13.81
C SER A 59 -12.16 -11.26 13.18
N ARG A 60 -12.96 -10.25 13.53
CA ARG A 60 -12.83 -8.89 12.97
C ARG A 60 -11.52 -8.22 13.41
N ARG A 61 -11.12 -8.41 14.67
CA ARG A 61 -9.81 -7.97 15.16
C ARG A 61 -8.69 -8.62 14.35
N ASN A 62 -8.75 -9.94 14.15
CA ASN A 62 -7.75 -10.67 13.39
C ASN A 62 -7.67 -10.20 11.93
N THR A 63 -8.81 -9.86 11.32
CA THR A 63 -8.84 -9.27 9.98
C THR A 63 -8.12 -7.93 9.93
N LEU A 64 -8.39 -7.00 10.87
CA LEU A 64 -7.68 -5.71 10.90
C LEU A 64 -6.19 -5.87 11.19
N LEU A 65 -5.81 -6.77 12.09
CA LEU A 65 -4.39 -7.07 12.34
C LEU A 65 -3.70 -7.63 11.10
N GLY A 66 -4.37 -8.49 10.33
CA GLY A 66 -3.86 -8.98 9.05
C GLY A 66 -3.68 -7.85 8.03
N ILE A 67 -4.61 -6.89 7.96
CA ILE A 67 -4.47 -5.71 7.09
C ILE A 67 -3.31 -4.83 7.57
N ALA A 68 -3.19 -4.58 8.87
CA ALA A 68 -2.08 -3.82 9.46
C ALA A 68 -0.73 -4.46 9.11
N GLN A 69 -0.64 -5.79 9.14
CA GLN A 69 0.56 -6.51 8.74
C GLN A 69 0.89 -6.28 7.25
N VAL A 70 -0.09 -6.33 6.35
CA VAL A 70 0.14 -6.07 4.91
C VAL A 70 0.62 -4.64 4.68
N VAL A 71 0.02 -3.66 5.38
CA VAL A 71 0.43 -2.25 5.29
C VAL A 71 1.88 -2.06 5.79
N MET A 72 2.23 -2.67 6.93
CA MET A 72 3.59 -2.65 7.49
C MET A 72 4.62 -3.28 6.53
N LEU A 73 4.26 -4.35 5.82
CA LEU A 73 5.13 -4.92 4.78
C LEU A 73 5.34 -3.96 3.60
N GLY A 74 4.30 -3.22 3.22
CA GLY A 74 4.39 -2.15 2.23
C GLY A 74 5.29 -1.01 2.69
N GLU A 75 5.16 -0.59 3.95
CA GLU A 75 6.02 0.42 4.57
C GLU A 75 7.49 0.02 4.50
N LEU A 76 7.82 -1.23 4.85
CA LEU A 76 9.18 -1.75 4.78
C LEU A 76 9.73 -1.77 3.34
N ALA A 77 8.90 -2.14 2.36
CA ALA A 77 9.29 -2.12 0.96
C ALA A 77 9.55 -0.68 0.45
N VAL A 78 8.72 0.29 0.86
CA VAL A 78 8.90 1.71 0.53
C VAL A 78 10.14 2.28 1.20
N ASN A 79 10.37 1.96 2.49
CA ASN A 79 11.60 2.33 3.19
C ASN A 79 12.83 1.78 2.46
N LYS A 80 12.79 0.52 2.03
CA LYS A 80 13.91 -0.05 1.26
C LYS A 80 14.09 0.63 -0.10
N ALA A 81 13.00 1.04 -0.76
CA ALA A 81 13.07 1.80 -2.00
C ALA A 81 13.68 3.19 -1.77
N LEU A 82 13.36 3.84 -0.64
CA LEU A 82 13.95 5.11 -0.22
C LEU A 82 15.47 4.96 -0.03
N ASP A 83 15.92 3.94 0.68
CA ASP A 83 17.35 3.65 0.86
C ASP A 83 18.10 3.46 -0.47
N ASN A 84 17.43 3.03 -1.53
CA ASN A 84 18.06 2.81 -2.84
C ASN A 84 18.18 4.11 -3.65
N VAL A 85 17.39 5.14 -3.34
CA VAL A 85 17.42 6.44 -4.05
C VAL A 85 18.23 7.50 -3.30
N VAL A 86 18.34 7.39 -1.97
CA VAL A 86 19.20 8.24 -1.16
C VAL A 86 20.65 7.75 -1.33
N PRO A 87 21.58 8.58 -1.85
CA PRO A 87 22.98 8.20 -1.96
C PRO A 87 23.53 7.82 -0.58
N THR A 88 24.12 6.64 -0.47
CA THR A 88 24.90 6.26 0.72
C THR A 88 26.25 6.95 0.58
N GLU A 89 26.45 8.04 1.33
CA GLU A 89 27.77 8.67 1.50
C GLU A 89 28.76 7.72 2.19
#